data_AF-A0A1Y4AY37-F1
#
_entry.id   AF-A0A1Y4AY37-F1
#
_cell.length_a   1.000
_cell.length_b   1.000
_cell.length_c   1.000
_cell.angle_alpha   90.00
_cell.angle_beta   90.00
_cell.angle_gamma   90.00
#
_symmetry.space_group_name_H-M   'P 1'
#
loop_
_entity.id
_entity.type
_entity.pdbx_description
1 polymer ?
#
loop_
_entity_poly.entity_id
_entity_poly.type
_entity_poly.pdbx_seq_one_letter_code
_entity_poly.pdbx_strand_id
1 'polypeptide(L)'
;MDKRIVKYIKKRSAQWGIPFPEDTEQRLVDIERSFSQKNIHIKFVFDSYNGNILNACAGFFQSSPIRVYQEWAAYLILRGDNADVKNAFLCTIGHELTHQEGKDISPFRHFLNIRFIAWVNEIHADFGAEDKMLEQSRSRLITAMQFKRSQKKKDRDSCTHPSWKRRIHYAESFEIFDEKLIRQIAKDTRCKDKKIIQKVVNYYTK
;
A
#
# COMPACT_ATOMS: atom_id res chain seq x y z
N MET A 1 -2.35 18.96 -13.92
CA MET A 1 -2.46 18.69 -12.46
C MET A 1 -3.88 18.99 -11.99
N ASP A 2 -4.46 18.17 -11.11
CA ASP A 2 -5.81 18.43 -10.56
C ASP A 2 -5.75 19.55 -9.49
N LYS A 3 -6.36 20.70 -9.76
CA LYS A 3 -6.37 21.88 -8.86
C LYS A 3 -6.94 21.57 -7.47
N ARG A 4 -7.78 20.53 -7.33
CA ARG A 4 -8.33 20.11 -6.03
C ARG A 4 -7.26 19.55 -5.10
N ILE A 5 -6.20 18.95 -5.66
CA ILE A 5 -5.07 18.42 -4.89
C ILE A 5 -4.25 19.58 -4.31
N VAL A 6 -3.96 20.59 -5.12
CA VAL A 6 -3.26 21.81 -4.65
C VAL A 6 -4.05 22.51 -3.54
N LYS A 7 -5.38 22.65 -3.72
CA LYS A 7 -6.26 23.19 -2.69
C LYS A 7 -6.22 22.36 -1.40
N TYR A 8 -6.15 21.04 -1.51
CA TYR A 8 -6.02 20.14 -0.37
C TYR A 8 -4.69 20.31 0.36
N ILE A 9 -3.58 20.40 -0.37
CA ILE A 9 -2.24 20.64 0.21
C ILE A 9 -2.21 21.98 0.93
N LYS A 10 -2.78 23.04 0.34
CA LYS A 10 -2.90 24.36 1.00
C LYS A 10 -3.70 24.28 2.29
N LYS A 11 -4.78 23.50 2.33
CA LYS A 11 -5.53 23.24 3.57
C LYS A 11 -4.68 22.50 4.61
N ARG A 12 -3.92 21.47 4.22
CA ARG A 12 -3.03 20.72 5.12
C ARG A 12 -1.88 21.57 5.65
N SER A 13 -1.30 22.42 4.80
CA SER A 13 -0.28 23.41 5.19
C SER A 13 -0.77 24.28 6.34
N ALA A 14 -1.97 24.87 6.23
CA ALA A 14 -2.57 25.66 7.30
C ALA A 14 -2.85 24.82 8.57
N GLN A 15 -3.36 23.59 8.42
CA GLN A 15 -3.66 22.71 9.56
C GLN A 15 -2.41 22.23 10.31
N TRP A 16 -1.31 22.05 9.61
CA TRP A 16 -0.05 21.53 10.17
C TRP A 16 0.93 22.64 10.56
N GLY A 17 0.60 23.90 10.29
CA GLY A 17 1.49 25.04 10.57
C GLY A 17 2.77 25.03 9.72
N ILE A 18 2.71 24.43 8.52
CA ILE A 18 3.87 24.34 7.60
C ILE A 18 3.65 25.33 6.46
N PRO A 19 4.62 26.19 6.11
CA PRO A 19 4.49 27.12 4.98
C PRO A 19 4.12 26.40 3.68
N PHE A 20 3.21 26.98 2.91
CA PHE A 20 2.80 26.42 1.63
C PHE A 20 3.87 26.71 0.56
N PRO A 21 4.50 25.70 -0.08
CA PRO A 21 5.51 25.94 -1.10
C PRO A 21 4.89 26.49 -2.38
N GLU A 22 5.43 27.60 -2.91
CA GLU A 22 4.93 28.24 -4.14
C GLU A 22 5.08 27.34 -5.37
N ASP A 23 6.09 26.48 -5.38
CA ASP A 23 6.43 25.53 -6.44
C ASP A 23 5.67 24.18 -6.33
N THR A 24 4.62 24.10 -5.50
CA THR A 24 3.87 22.86 -5.22
C THR A 24 3.44 22.09 -6.49
N GLU A 25 2.91 22.79 -7.50
CA GLU A 25 2.47 22.13 -8.74
C GLU A 25 3.62 21.48 -9.50
N GLN A 26 4.74 22.19 -9.61
CA GLN A 26 5.94 21.70 -10.29
C GLN A 26 6.51 20.48 -9.55
N ARG A 27 6.61 20.55 -8.22
CA ARG A 27 7.07 19.44 -7.38
C ARG A 27 6.22 18.18 -7.53
N LEU A 28 4.89 18.30 -7.63
CA LEU A 28 4.01 17.15 -7.88
C LEU A 28 4.28 16.52 -9.25
N VAL A 29 4.45 17.33 -10.30
CA VAL A 29 4.80 16.86 -11.64
C VAL A 29 6.16 16.16 -11.65
N ASP A 30 7.13 16.71 -10.94
CA ASP A 30 8.48 16.12 -10.86
C ASP A 30 8.47 14.79 -10.11
N ILE A 31 7.64 14.64 -9.07
CA ILE A 31 7.41 13.35 -8.42
C ILE A 31 6.84 12.35 -9.44
N GLU A 32 5.75 12.66 -10.15
CA GLU A 32 5.16 11.76 -11.17
C GLU A 32 6.18 11.39 -12.27
N ARG A 33 6.98 12.37 -12.73
CA ARG A 33 8.02 12.17 -13.73
C ARG A 33 9.13 11.25 -13.24
N SER A 34 9.57 11.39 -11.99
CA SER A 34 10.64 10.56 -11.40
C SER A 34 10.31 9.06 -11.37
N PHE A 35 9.03 8.72 -11.16
CA PHE A 35 8.56 7.33 -11.26
C PHE A 35 8.41 6.90 -12.72
N SER A 36 7.94 7.79 -13.60
CA SER A 36 7.79 7.48 -15.02
C SER A 36 9.13 7.16 -15.69
N GLN A 37 10.22 7.81 -15.27
CA GLN A 37 11.60 7.49 -15.71
C GLN A 37 12.03 6.05 -15.34
N LYS A 38 11.39 5.45 -14.33
CA LYS A 38 11.59 4.06 -13.92
C LYS A 38 10.53 3.11 -14.49
N ASN A 39 9.77 3.56 -15.50
CA ASN A 39 8.63 2.84 -16.08
C ASN A 39 7.51 2.52 -15.06
N ILE A 40 7.37 3.34 -14.02
CA ILE A 40 6.30 3.25 -13.03
C ILE A 40 5.37 4.44 -13.22
N HIS A 41 4.13 4.19 -13.60
CA HIS A 41 3.17 5.27 -13.80
C HIS A 41 2.35 5.49 -12.53
N ILE A 42 2.52 6.65 -11.89
CA ILE A 42 1.68 7.10 -10.79
C ILE A 42 0.93 8.36 -11.21
N LYS A 43 -0.23 8.61 -10.59
CA LYS A 43 -0.98 9.84 -10.77
C LYS A 43 -1.61 10.27 -9.47
N PHE A 44 -1.40 11.52 -9.08
CA PHE A 44 -2.12 12.09 -7.96
C PHE A 44 -3.59 12.31 -8.33
N VAL A 45 -4.50 11.82 -7.50
CA VAL A 45 -5.94 11.95 -7.70
C VAL A 45 -6.62 12.47 -6.43
N PHE A 46 -7.72 13.19 -6.62
CA PHE A 46 -8.57 13.63 -5.53
C PHE A 46 -9.71 12.63 -5.31
N ASP A 47 -9.79 12.07 -4.10
CA ASP A 47 -10.88 11.19 -3.66
C ASP A 47 -11.67 11.86 -2.51
N SER A 48 -12.99 12.00 -2.67
CA SER A 48 -13.83 12.67 -1.66
C SER A 48 -14.08 11.84 -0.40
N TYR A 49 -13.93 10.52 -0.46
CA TYR A 49 -14.28 9.60 0.62
C TYR A 49 -13.04 9.16 1.41
N ASN A 50 -11.98 8.82 0.70
CA ASN A 50 -10.73 8.27 1.23
C ASN A 50 -9.57 9.28 1.18
N GLY A 51 -9.89 10.54 0.92
CA GLY A 51 -8.89 11.57 0.65
C GLY A 51 -7.97 11.97 1.80
N ASN A 52 -8.34 11.66 3.03
CA ASN A 52 -7.64 12.05 4.24
C ASN A 52 -6.82 10.91 4.86
N ILE A 53 -6.66 9.80 4.14
CA ILE A 53 -5.85 8.65 4.55
C ILE A 53 -4.72 8.43 3.55
N LEU A 54 -3.57 7.97 4.04
CA LEU A 54 -2.43 7.57 3.22
C LEU A 54 -2.77 6.31 2.44
N ASN A 55 -3.33 6.49 1.25
CA ASN A 55 -3.83 5.39 0.42
C ASN A 55 -3.48 5.57 -1.06
N ALA A 56 -3.39 4.45 -1.76
CA ALA A 56 -3.22 4.39 -3.20
C ALA A 56 -4.07 3.22 -3.74
N CYS A 57 -4.13 3.11 -5.07
CA CYS A 57 -4.83 2.01 -5.72
C CYS A 57 -4.16 1.71 -7.07
N ALA A 58 -3.83 0.44 -7.28
CA ALA A 58 -3.29 -0.19 -8.49
C ALA A 58 -4.06 0.07 -9.80
N GLY A 59 -5.21 0.75 -9.78
CA GLY A 59 -6.03 0.91 -10.99
C GLY A 59 -6.65 -0.42 -11.44
N PHE A 60 -7.28 -0.43 -12.62
CA PHE A 60 -8.07 -1.59 -13.07
C PHE A 60 -7.28 -2.53 -14.01
N PHE A 61 -6.30 -2.00 -14.74
CA PHE A 61 -5.44 -2.77 -15.64
C PHE A 61 -3.98 -2.66 -15.19
N GLN A 62 -3.15 -3.63 -15.58
CA GLN A 62 -1.71 -3.62 -15.27
C GLN A 62 -0.99 -2.37 -15.78
N SER A 63 -1.46 -1.81 -16.90
CA SER A 63 -0.96 -0.56 -17.49
C SER A 63 -1.60 0.70 -16.91
N SER A 64 -2.57 0.58 -16.01
CA SER A 64 -3.20 1.75 -15.39
C SER A 64 -2.20 2.45 -14.48
N PRO A 65 -2.23 3.79 -14.40
CA PRO A 65 -1.43 4.47 -13.41
C PRO A 65 -1.91 4.13 -11.99
N ILE A 66 -0.98 3.93 -11.07
CA ILE A 66 -1.27 3.85 -9.64
C ILE A 66 -1.85 5.19 -9.20
N ARG A 67 -3.08 5.16 -8.71
CA ARG A 67 -3.79 6.36 -8.24
C ARG A 67 -3.38 6.65 -6.82
N VAL A 68 -2.64 7.74 -6.62
CA VAL A 68 -2.13 8.18 -5.31
C VAL A 68 -3.04 9.26 -4.76
N TYR A 69 -3.61 9.07 -3.57
CA TYR A 69 -4.59 10.02 -3.03
C TYR A 69 -3.95 11.28 -2.46
N GLN A 70 -4.75 12.33 -2.33
CA GLN A 70 -4.28 13.67 -1.99
C GLN A 70 -3.60 13.81 -0.61
N GLU A 71 -3.84 12.89 0.34
CA GLU A 71 -3.09 12.86 1.60
C GLU A 71 -1.60 12.57 1.36
N TRP A 72 -1.26 11.66 0.45
CA TRP A 72 0.14 11.41 0.06
C TRP A 72 0.75 12.64 -0.59
N ALA A 73 0.01 13.32 -1.45
CA ALA A 73 0.48 14.57 -2.07
C ALA A 73 0.84 15.61 -1.00
N ALA A 74 0.00 15.78 0.03
CA ALA A 74 0.29 16.69 1.13
C ALA A 74 1.54 16.28 1.93
N TYR A 75 1.69 15.00 2.26
CA TYR A 75 2.87 14.49 2.97
C TYR A 75 4.16 14.69 2.17
N LEU A 76 4.16 14.38 0.88
CA LEU A 76 5.35 14.49 0.03
C LEU A 76 5.76 15.95 -0.20
N ILE A 77 4.81 16.87 -0.31
CA ILE A 77 5.10 18.30 -0.51
C ILE A 77 5.53 18.96 0.79
N LEU A 78 4.82 18.71 1.89
CA LEU A 78 5.00 19.44 3.15
C LEU A 78 5.99 18.77 4.12
N ARG A 79 6.28 17.48 3.94
CA ARG A 79 7.14 16.66 4.82
C ARG A 79 8.05 15.70 4.04
N GLY A 80 8.32 16.01 2.78
CA GLY A 80 9.08 15.13 1.88
C GLY A 80 10.57 15.04 2.22
N ASP A 81 11.09 15.92 3.07
CA ASP A 81 12.43 15.83 3.66
C ASP A 81 12.53 14.68 4.68
N ASN A 82 11.44 14.31 5.35
CA ASN A 82 11.38 13.21 6.29
C ASN A 82 11.57 11.85 5.58
N ALA A 83 12.58 11.08 6.03
CA ALA A 83 12.91 9.78 5.47
C ALA A 83 11.80 8.73 5.64
N ASP A 84 11.08 8.75 6.76
CA ASP A 84 9.96 7.81 7.02
C ASP A 84 8.81 8.06 6.05
N VAL A 85 8.54 9.32 5.70
CA VAL A 85 7.51 9.68 4.70
C VAL A 85 7.88 9.11 3.34
N LYS A 86 9.12 9.33 2.89
CA LYS A 86 9.64 8.78 1.63
C LYS A 86 9.58 7.25 1.63
N ASN A 87 10.07 6.62 2.69
CA ASN A 87 10.09 5.16 2.82
C ASN A 87 8.67 4.56 2.81
N ALA A 88 7.74 5.16 3.55
CA ALA A 88 6.35 4.72 3.57
C ALA A 88 5.63 4.95 2.23
N PHE A 89 6.00 6.00 1.49
CA PHE A 89 5.49 6.24 0.15
C PHE A 89 6.00 5.19 -0.85
N LEU A 90 7.30 4.91 -0.85
CA LEU A 90 7.90 3.87 -1.69
C LEU A 90 7.29 2.48 -1.39
N CYS A 91 7.09 2.16 -0.11
CA CYS A 91 6.37 0.96 0.31
C CYS A 91 4.95 0.91 -0.27
N THR A 92 4.23 2.04 -0.29
CA THR A 92 2.90 2.11 -0.92
C THR A 92 2.96 1.81 -2.42
N ILE A 93 3.91 2.42 -3.14
CA ILE A 93 4.04 2.17 -4.58
C ILE A 93 4.41 0.71 -4.85
N GLY A 94 5.35 0.14 -4.09
CA GLY A 94 5.74 -1.27 -4.25
C GLY A 94 4.60 -2.25 -3.97
N HIS A 95 3.76 -1.92 -2.99
CA HIS A 95 2.56 -2.69 -2.64
C HIS A 95 1.55 -2.69 -3.80
N GLU A 96 1.19 -1.52 -4.32
CA GLU A 96 0.28 -1.42 -5.46
C GLU A 96 0.85 -2.04 -6.73
N LEU A 97 2.15 -1.91 -6.99
CA LEU A 97 2.81 -2.58 -8.11
C LEU A 97 2.67 -4.11 -8.04
N THR A 98 2.78 -4.67 -6.83
CA THR A 98 2.60 -6.12 -6.64
C THR A 98 1.18 -6.56 -6.97
N HIS A 99 0.16 -5.79 -6.59
CA HIS A 99 -1.22 -6.04 -7.01
C HIS A 99 -1.40 -5.93 -8.54
N GLN A 100 -0.73 -4.97 -9.19
CA GLN A 100 -0.80 -4.78 -10.64
C GLN A 100 -0.19 -5.93 -11.45
N GLU A 101 0.63 -6.80 -10.86
CA GLU A 101 1.19 -7.96 -11.58
C GLU A 101 0.12 -8.96 -12.02
N GLY A 102 -1.13 -8.81 -11.56
CA GLY A 102 -2.24 -9.70 -11.93
C GLY A 102 -2.13 -11.09 -11.29
N LYS A 103 -1.27 -11.24 -10.29
CA LYS A 103 -1.12 -12.45 -9.48
C LYS A 103 -2.07 -12.50 -8.30
N ASP A 104 -3.05 -11.61 -8.24
CA ASP A 104 -4.03 -11.61 -7.17
C ASP A 104 -5.12 -12.64 -7.45
N ILE A 105 -5.37 -13.51 -6.46
CA ILE A 105 -6.52 -14.41 -6.53
C ILE A 105 -7.77 -13.59 -6.25
N SER A 106 -8.72 -13.56 -7.18
CA SER A 106 -9.99 -12.83 -7.01
C SER A 106 -10.77 -13.34 -5.78
N PRO A 107 -10.92 -12.55 -4.70
CA PRO A 107 -11.59 -13.02 -3.49
C PRO A 107 -13.07 -13.34 -3.73
N PHE A 108 -13.73 -12.57 -4.60
CA PHE A 108 -15.15 -12.73 -4.92
C PHE A 108 -15.48 -14.05 -5.63
N ARG A 109 -14.50 -14.75 -6.21
CA ARG A 109 -14.71 -16.12 -6.73
C ARG A 109 -14.80 -17.18 -5.62
N HIS A 110 -14.58 -16.78 -4.37
CA HIS A 110 -14.46 -17.66 -3.21
C HIS A 110 -15.21 -17.10 -2.00
N PHE A 111 -16.51 -16.80 -2.17
CA PHE A 111 -17.34 -16.10 -1.18
C PHE A 111 -17.19 -16.58 0.28
N LEU A 112 -17.14 -17.89 0.51
CA LEU A 112 -16.99 -18.48 1.86
C LEU A 112 -15.61 -18.27 2.49
N ASN A 113 -14.60 -17.95 1.67
CA ASN A 113 -13.21 -17.79 2.07
C ASN A 113 -12.62 -16.42 1.64
N ILE A 114 -13.48 -15.42 1.37
CA ILE A 114 -13.06 -14.07 0.93
C ILE A 114 -11.97 -13.51 1.83
N ARG A 115 -12.17 -13.61 3.15
CA ARG A 115 -11.24 -13.04 4.13
C ARG A 115 -9.85 -13.65 4.04
N PHE A 116 -9.78 -14.98 3.90
CA PHE A 116 -8.50 -15.68 3.75
C PHE A 116 -7.78 -15.21 2.49
N ILE A 117 -8.47 -15.22 1.35
CA ILE A 117 -7.85 -14.87 0.07
C ILE A 117 -7.43 -13.41 0.03
N ALA A 118 -8.32 -12.49 0.44
CA ALA A 118 -8.00 -11.07 0.46
C ALA A 118 -6.80 -10.79 1.37
N TRP A 119 -6.72 -11.43 2.55
CA TRP A 119 -5.56 -11.26 3.42
C TRP A 119 -4.29 -11.84 2.81
N VAL A 120 -4.35 -12.99 2.14
CA VAL A 120 -3.18 -13.55 1.45
C VAL A 120 -2.68 -12.59 0.37
N ASN A 121 -3.55 -12.01 -0.46
CA ASN A 121 -3.15 -11.03 -1.48
C ASN A 121 -2.51 -9.79 -0.85
N GLU A 122 -3.10 -9.25 0.22
CA GLU A 122 -2.55 -8.09 0.94
C GLU A 122 -1.16 -8.36 1.52
N ILE A 123 -0.95 -9.53 2.14
CA ILE A 123 0.35 -9.89 2.72
C ILE A 123 1.36 -10.21 1.61
N HIS A 124 0.95 -10.83 0.51
CA HIS A 124 1.80 -11.01 -0.67
C HIS A 124 2.30 -9.65 -1.19
N ALA A 125 1.40 -8.67 -1.30
CA ALA A 125 1.75 -7.33 -1.74
C ALA A 125 2.62 -6.55 -0.75
N ASP A 126 2.49 -6.79 0.56
CA ASP A 126 3.42 -6.26 1.56
C ASP A 126 4.87 -6.74 1.33
N PHE A 127 5.05 -8.05 1.15
CA PHE A 127 6.37 -8.64 0.91
C PHE A 127 6.89 -8.23 -0.48
N GLY A 128 6.04 -8.16 -1.51
CA GLY A 128 6.45 -7.67 -2.82
C GLY A 128 6.88 -6.20 -2.81
N ALA A 129 6.36 -5.37 -1.89
CA ALA A 129 6.81 -3.99 -1.74
C ALA A 129 8.28 -3.90 -1.30
N GLU A 130 8.72 -4.84 -0.44
CA GLU A 130 10.10 -4.93 0.02
C GLU A 130 11.07 -5.15 -1.14
N ASP A 131 10.76 -6.12 -1.99
CA ASP A 131 11.59 -6.48 -3.16
C ASP A 131 11.62 -5.37 -4.20
N LYS A 132 10.47 -4.73 -4.45
CA LYS A 132 10.30 -3.79 -5.56
C LYS A 132 10.84 -2.40 -5.28
N MET A 133 10.61 -1.88 -4.08
CA MET A 133 10.79 -0.45 -3.80
C MET A 133 11.58 -0.16 -2.53
N LEU A 134 11.90 -1.18 -1.72
CA LEU A 134 12.61 -1.01 -0.44
C LEU A 134 13.95 -1.74 -0.40
N GLU A 135 14.52 -2.08 -1.55
CA GLU A 135 15.88 -2.64 -1.65
C GLU A 135 16.05 -3.93 -0.83
N GLN A 136 15.02 -4.78 -0.78
CA GLN A 136 15.04 -6.03 0.00
C GLN A 136 15.30 -5.81 1.50
N SER A 137 14.86 -4.65 2.04
CA SER A 137 15.08 -4.28 3.43
C SER A 137 13.84 -4.45 4.28
N ARG A 138 13.81 -5.54 5.07
CA ARG A 138 12.73 -5.81 6.03
C ARG A 138 12.55 -4.70 7.07
N SER A 139 13.65 -4.10 7.54
CA SER A 139 13.57 -2.98 8.49
C SER A 139 12.88 -1.76 7.88
N ARG A 140 13.13 -1.47 6.60
CA ARG A 140 12.41 -0.42 5.87
C ARG A 140 10.94 -0.76 5.70
N LEU A 141 10.60 -2.02 5.39
CA LEU A 141 9.21 -2.46 5.32
C LEU A 141 8.47 -2.23 6.65
N ILE A 142 9.05 -2.71 7.75
CA ILE A 142 8.46 -2.58 9.09
C ILE A 142 8.29 -1.10 9.47
N THR A 143 9.32 -0.27 9.25
CA THR A 143 9.27 1.17 9.56
C THR A 143 8.19 1.88 8.74
N ALA A 144 8.05 1.55 7.45
CA ALA A 144 6.99 2.07 6.59
C ALA A 144 5.59 1.67 7.11
N MET A 145 5.39 0.42 7.51
CA MET A 145 4.13 -0.05 8.07
C MET A 145 3.81 0.61 9.42
N GLN A 146 4.82 0.78 10.29
CA GLN A 146 4.69 1.49 11.56
C GLN A 146 4.30 2.95 11.36
N PHE A 147 4.91 3.63 10.38
CA PHE A 147 4.53 4.99 9.99
C PHE A 147 3.06 5.02 9.56
N LYS A 148 2.63 4.18 8.61
CA LYS A 148 1.22 4.11 8.17
C LYS A 148 0.24 3.79 9.31
N ARG A 149 0.64 2.92 10.24
CA ARG A 149 -0.13 2.59 11.44
C ARG A 149 -0.31 3.81 12.35
N SER A 150 0.74 4.58 12.58
CA SER A 150 0.70 5.79 13.43
C SER A 150 -0.27 6.86 12.91
N GLN A 151 -0.57 6.86 11.61
CA GLN A 151 -1.52 7.78 10.99
C GLN A 151 -2.99 7.33 11.10
N LYS A 152 -3.27 6.13 11.61
CA LYS A 152 -4.64 5.62 11.79
C LYS A 152 -5.14 5.84 13.21
N LYS A 153 -6.36 6.36 13.35
CA LYS A 153 -7.06 6.45 14.65
C LYS A 153 -7.43 5.09 15.24
N LYS A 154 -7.76 4.12 14.38
CA LYS A 154 -8.16 2.76 14.76
C LYS A 154 -7.45 1.78 13.85
N ASP A 155 -6.85 0.76 14.45
CA ASP A 155 -6.18 -0.32 13.75
C ASP A 155 -6.92 -1.63 14.01
N ARG A 156 -7.67 -2.10 13.01
CA ARG A 156 -8.57 -3.24 13.14
C ARG A 156 -8.57 -4.07 11.87
N ASP A 157 -8.65 -5.38 12.09
CA ASP A 157 -8.88 -6.35 11.05
C ASP A 157 -10.26 -6.13 10.39
N SER A 158 -10.31 -6.21 9.07
CA SER A 158 -11.54 -6.15 8.28
C SER A 158 -11.73 -7.43 7.47
N CYS A 159 -12.83 -7.50 6.72
CA CYS A 159 -13.09 -8.63 5.81
C CYS A 159 -12.01 -8.73 4.73
N THR A 160 -11.56 -7.61 4.17
CA THR A 160 -10.66 -7.60 3.02
C THR A 160 -9.21 -7.25 3.36
N HIS A 161 -8.98 -6.56 4.47
CA HIS A 161 -7.64 -6.11 4.87
C HIS A 161 -7.35 -6.49 6.32
N PRO A 162 -6.19 -7.11 6.62
CA PRO A 162 -5.70 -7.24 7.99
C PRO A 162 -5.33 -5.86 8.58
N SER A 163 -5.36 -5.75 9.90
CA SER A 163 -4.83 -4.59 10.63
C SER A 163 -3.34 -4.39 10.33
N TRP A 164 -2.85 -3.16 10.46
CA TRP A 164 -1.42 -2.88 10.36
C TRP A 164 -0.63 -3.64 11.42
N LYS A 165 -1.13 -3.72 12.67
CA LYS A 165 -0.49 -4.53 13.71
C LYS A 165 -0.29 -5.98 13.27
N ARG A 166 -1.28 -6.58 12.57
CA ARG A 166 -1.15 -7.95 12.08
C ARG A 166 -0.18 -8.05 10.89
N ARG A 167 -0.22 -7.10 9.94
CA ARG A 167 0.72 -7.02 8.81
C ARG A 167 2.17 -6.93 9.30
N ILE A 168 2.41 -6.04 10.27
CA ILE A 168 3.72 -5.88 10.94
C ILE A 168 4.15 -7.19 11.60
N HIS A 169 3.25 -7.84 12.35
CA HIS A 169 3.57 -9.12 13.00
C HIS A 169 4.01 -10.19 11.98
N TYR A 170 3.35 -10.28 10.83
CA TYR A 170 3.79 -11.21 9.78
C TYR A 170 5.16 -10.82 9.20
N ALA A 171 5.40 -9.53 8.95
CA ALA A 171 6.70 -9.06 8.48
C ALA A 171 7.82 -9.28 9.53
N GLU A 172 7.52 -9.22 10.82
CA GLU A 172 8.49 -9.50 11.89
C GLU A 172 8.75 -11.01 12.07
N SER A 173 7.75 -11.86 11.81
CA SER A 173 7.79 -13.28 12.19
C SER A 173 8.14 -14.23 11.03
N PHE A 174 8.10 -13.76 9.79
CA PHE A 174 8.32 -14.58 8.60
C PHE A 174 9.31 -13.90 7.66
N GLU A 175 10.40 -14.58 7.33
CA GLU A 175 11.45 -14.04 6.46
C GLU A 175 10.94 -13.83 5.03
N ILE A 176 10.22 -14.82 4.48
CA ILE A 176 9.69 -14.80 3.12
C ILE A 176 8.19 -15.09 3.07
N PHE A 177 7.56 -14.76 1.95
CA PHE A 177 6.17 -15.13 1.68
C PHE A 177 6.10 -16.56 1.13
N ASP A 178 5.81 -17.52 2.01
CA ASP A 178 5.82 -18.96 1.70
C ASP A 178 4.56 -19.70 2.19
N GLU A 179 4.55 -21.03 2.02
CA GLU A 179 3.48 -21.89 2.49
C GLU A 179 3.22 -21.75 4.00
N LYS A 180 4.28 -21.58 4.80
CA LYS A 180 4.18 -21.46 6.26
C LYS A 180 3.38 -20.21 6.63
N LEU A 181 3.68 -19.08 5.99
CA LEU A 181 2.93 -17.84 6.18
C LEU A 181 1.48 -17.96 5.68
N ILE A 182 1.26 -18.51 4.48
CA ILE A 182 -0.10 -18.70 3.93
C ILE A 182 -0.96 -19.55 4.88
N ARG A 183 -0.40 -20.63 5.43
CA ARG A 183 -1.10 -21.47 6.42
C ARG A 183 -1.33 -20.75 7.74
N GLN A 184 -0.43 -19.85 8.16
CA GLN A 184 -0.68 -19.01 9.32
C GLN A 184 -1.85 -18.05 9.08
N ILE A 185 -1.91 -17.42 7.91
CA ILE A 185 -3.04 -16.55 7.53
C ILE A 185 -4.36 -17.34 7.50
N ALA A 186 -4.34 -18.59 7.03
CA ALA A 186 -5.51 -19.46 7.06
C ALA A 186 -6.03 -19.70 8.49
N LYS A 187 -5.14 -19.94 9.46
CA LYS A 187 -5.50 -20.07 10.88
C LYS A 187 -6.08 -18.77 11.43
N ASP A 188 -5.42 -17.65 11.17
CA ASP A 188 -5.80 -16.33 11.69
C ASP A 188 -7.15 -15.85 11.12
N THR A 189 -7.48 -16.26 9.88
CA THR A 189 -8.76 -16.00 9.23
C THR A 189 -9.80 -17.08 9.48
N ARG A 190 -9.46 -18.15 10.21
CA ARG A 190 -10.30 -19.33 10.50
C ARG A 190 -10.79 -20.07 9.25
N CYS A 191 -10.03 -20.00 8.16
CA CYS A 191 -10.29 -20.80 6.97
C CYS A 191 -10.03 -22.28 7.27
N LYS A 192 -11.07 -23.10 7.14
CA LYS A 192 -11.00 -24.56 7.37
C LYS A 192 -10.98 -25.38 6.09
N ASP A 193 -11.18 -24.74 4.94
CA ASP A 193 -11.23 -25.39 3.64
C ASP A 193 -9.82 -25.77 3.19
N LYS A 194 -9.43 -27.02 3.47
CA LYS A 194 -8.11 -27.55 3.10
C LYS A 194 -7.84 -27.49 1.59
N LYS A 195 -8.86 -27.63 0.75
CA LYS A 195 -8.71 -27.59 -0.71
C LYS A 195 -8.36 -26.17 -1.16
N ILE A 196 -9.06 -25.17 -0.63
CA ILE A 196 -8.78 -23.77 -0.94
C ILE A 196 -7.42 -23.34 -0.40
N ILE A 197 -7.06 -23.73 0.83
CA ILE A 197 -5.74 -23.44 1.40
C ILE A 197 -4.64 -24.03 0.49
N GLN A 198 -4.76 -25.29 0.09
CA GLN A 198 -3.75 -25.91 -0.77
C GLN A 198 -3.70 -25.26 -2.16
N LYS A 199 -4.85 -24.86 -2.71
CA LYS A 199 -4.91 -24.12 -3.99
C LYS A 199 -4.14 -22.81 -3.89
N VAL A 200 -4.35 -22.04 -2.83
CA VAL A 200 -3.68 -20.76 -2.61
C VAL A 200 -2.17 -20.95 -2.40
N VAL A 201 -1.76 -21.95 -1.63
CA VAL A 201 -0.34 -22.32 -1.47
C VAL A 201 0.29 -22.62 -2.84
N ASN A 202 -0.30 -23.55 -3.59
CA ASN A 202 0.24 -23.94 -4.90
C ASN A 202 0.32 -22.75 -5.87
N TYR A 203 -0.62 -21.80 -5.79
CA TYR A 203 -0.64 -20.65 -6.68
C TYR A 203 0.51 -19.67 -6.44
N TYR A 204 0.91 -19.48 -5.18
CA TYR A 204 1.94 -18.50 -4.83
C TYR A 204 3.35 -19.08 -4.67
N THR A 205 3.50 -20.39 -4.51
CA THR A 205 4.78 -21.01 -4.16
C THR A 205 5.28 -22.05 -5.17
N LYS A 206 4.55 -22.29 -6.27
CA LYS A 206 4.92 -23.25 -7.33
C LYS A 206 4.73 -22.61 -8.69
#